data_AF-A0A8C8TG56-F1
#
_entry.id   AF-A0A8C8TG56-F1
#
_cell.length_a   1.000
_cell.length_b   1.000
_cell.length_c   1.000
_cell.angle_alpha   90.00
_cell.angle_beta   90.00
_cell.angle_gamma   90.00
#
_symmetry.space_group_name_H-M   'P 1'
#
loop_
_entity.id
_entity.type
_entity.pdbx_description
1 polymer ?
#
loop_
_entity_poly.entity_id
_entity_poly.type
_entity_poly.pdbx_seq_one_letter_code
_entity_poly.pdbx_strand_id
1 'polypeptide(L)'
;MLPKRRRVRPESPDRAGASSAPPPVRFPGVAIYLAEPRMGRSRRAFLARLARSKGFRVLDTYSSEVTHVVMEQTSAEEAICWQKNMDALLPGRPQPVLLDISWFTESMAAGQPVPEEVRHHLEVPEPRKEPPSSVMMPTYACQRPTPLTHHNTTLSEALETLAEAAGFEGNQGRLLSFSRAASVLKSLPCPVTSLSQLQGLPLFGEHSSRVIQELLEHGTCKEVEQVRSSERHQTMKLFTQIFGVGVKTANRWYQEGLRTLDELRGQPQRLTQQQKAGLQYYEDLSTPVGRADAEALQQLVEAAVRQTLPGATVTLTGGFRRGKSEGHDVDFLITHPEEGQEAGLLPRVMSQLQRQGLVLYHQYHRSHLDSGRLLRQNYTMDAFERSFCILCLPQPPRAALVGSLQPCPARRAVRVDLVVTPNSQFPFALLGWTGSQFLNGSCGVSAGKRRGCGSTAMDCLIPSGRHFSMQLLRKTFSDSWASSTSLQSRETPDPACWPPHPRTK
;
A
#
# COMPACT_ATOMS: atom_id res chain seq x y z
N MET A 1 56.07 -48.67 -43.02
CA MET A 1 56.11 -47.27 -43.50
C MET A 1 55.55 -46.40 -42.38
N LEU A 2 56.21 -45.49 -41.67
CA LEU A 2 57.58 -45.04 -41.39
C LEU A 2 57.45 -44.42 -39.96
N PRO A 3 58.53 -44.23 -39.18
CA PRO A 3 58.55 -44.55 -37.75
C PRO A 3 58.46 -43.35 -36.79
N LYS A 4 58.22 -43.69 -35.51
CA LYS A 4 58.38 -42.87 -34.29
C LYS A 4 59.66 -42.03 -34.33
N ARG A 5 59.53 -40.71 -34.17
CA ARG A 5 60.67 -39.83 -33.82
C ARG A 5 60.69 -39.57 -32.32
N ARG A 6 61.66 -40.23 -31.68
CA ARG A 6 62.20 -40.00 -30.33
C ARG A 6 62.79 -38.59 -30.27
N ARG A 7 62.34 -37.75 -29.32
CA ARG A 7 63.06 -36.51 -28.96
C ARG A 7 63.81 -36.72 -27.65
N VAL A 8 65.11 -36.54 -27.77
CA VAL A 8 66.17 -36.76 -26.79
C VAL A 8 66.07 -35.70 -25.67
N ARG A 9 66.23 -36.12 -24.41
CA ARG A 9 66.56 -35.23 -23.28
C ARG A 9 68.04 -34.83 -23.40
N PRO A 10 68.40 -33.55 -23.32
CA PRO A 10 69.77 -33.17 -22.98
C PRO A 10 69.93 -33.20 -21.46
N GLU A 11 70.91 -33.96 -21.00
CA GLU A 11 71.51 -33.84 -19.67
C GLU A 11 72.23 -32.49 -19.55
N SER A 12 72.08 -31.83 -18.40
CA SER A 12 72.99 -30.81 -17.86
C SER A 12 74.09 -31.52 -17.07
N PRO A 13 75.37 -31.11 -17.14
CA PRO A 13 75.87 -29.99 -16.31
C PRO A 13 76.93 -29.15 -17.07
N ASP A 14 77.33 -27.92 -16.71
CA ASP A 14 77.95 -27.57 -15.44
C ASP A 14 78.08 -26.04 -15.24
N ARG A 15 78.28 -25.72 -13.97
CA ARG A 15 78.46 -24.44 -13.27
C ARG A 15 79.05 -23.24 -14.04
N ALA A 16 78.33 -22.12 -13.98
CA ALA A 16 78.92 -20.81 -13.73
C ALA A 16 78.21 -20.18 -12.53
N GLY A 17 78.95 -20.04 -11.42
CA GLY A 17 78.47 -19.39 -10.21
C GLY A 17 78.20 -17.91 -10.49
N ALA A 18 76.95 -17.51 -10.39
CA ALA A 18 76.57 -16.12 -10.20
C ALA A 18 75.78 -16.07 -8.90
N SER A 19 76.43 -15.53 -7.87
CA SER A 19 75.77 -14.97 -6.69
C SER A 19 74.73 -13.95 -7.19
N SER A 20 73.48 -14.36 -7.32
CA SER A 20 72.36 -13.43 -7.48
C SER A 20 71.64 -13.36 -6.14
N ALA A 21 71.99 -12.33 -5.37
CA ALA A 21 71.11 -11.87 -4.31
C ALA A 21 69.68 -11.82 -4.86
N PRO A 22 68.67 -12.31 -4.12
CA PRO A 22 67.29 -12.26 -4.59
C PRO A 22 66.96 -10.82 -4.98
N PRO A 23 66.28 -10.59 -6.12
CA PRO A 23 65.97 -9.25 -6.59
C PRO A 23 65.31 -8.45 -5.46
N PRO A 24 65.70 -7.18 -5.25
CA PRO A 24 65.20 -6.40 -4.14
C PRO A 24 63.67 -6.36 -4.19
N VAL A 25 63.03 -6.71 -3.09
CA VAL A 25 61.57 -6.68 -2.96
C VAL A 25 61.11 -5.24 -3.12
N ARG A 26 60.42 -4.95 -4.23
CA ARG A 26 59.96 -3.59 -4.56
C ARG A 26 58.73 -3.17 -3.75
N PHE A 27 57.97 -4.15 -3.24
CA PHE A 27 56.70 -3.93 -2.56
C PHE A 27 56.67 -4.64 -1.20
N PRO A 28 57.31 -4.09 -0.15
CA PRO A 28 57.44 -4.78 1.14
C PRO A 28 56.10 -4.91 1.91
N GLY A 29 55.14 -4.01 1.64
CA GLY A 29 53.82 -4.00 2.29
C GLY A 29 52.80 -5.01 1.75
N VAL A 30 53.13 -5.72 0.66
CA VAL A 30 52.25 -6.73 0.04
C VAL A 30 52.98 -8.05 -0.03
N ALA A 31 52.60 -9.00 0.83
CA ALA A 31 53.15 -10.34 0.90
C ALA A 31 52.11 -11.35 0.44
N ILE A 32 52.37 -11.95 -0.71
CA ILE A 32 51.41 -12.80 -1.43
C ILE A 32 51.67 -14.26 -1.09
N TYR A 33 50.60 -14.99 -0.77
CA TYR A 33 50.60 -16.44 -0.71
C TYR A 33 49.66 -17.00 -1.78
N LEU A 34 50.18 -17.91 -2.62
CA LEU A 34 49.39 -18.56 -3.67
C LEU A 34 48.82 -19.89 -3.14
N ALA A 35 47.50 -19.97 -2.97
CA ALA A 35 46.86 -21.16 -2.42
C ALA A 35 46.85 -22.33 -3.43
N GLU A 36 47.24 -23.52 -2.98
CA GLU A 36 47.36 -24.71 -3.84
C GLU A 36 46.07 -25.44 -4.28
N PRO A 37 44.93 -25.42 -3.55
CA PRO A 37 43.86 -26.43 -3.71
C PRO A 37 43.41 -26.70 -5.15
N ARG A 38 43.34 -25.66 -5.98
CA ARG A 38 42.89 -25.72 -7.39
C ARG A 38 43.98 -25.31 -8.40
N MET A 39 45.04 -24.63 -7.94
CA MET A 39 46.13 -24.11 -8.79
C MET A 39 47.17 -25.20 -9.14
N GLY A 40 47.48 -26.09 -8.19
CA GLY A 40 48.49 -27.15 -8.36
C GLY A 40 49.96 -26.66 -8.26
N ARG A 41 50.85 -27.54 -7.76
CA ARG A 41 52.25 -27.20 -7.41
C ARG A 41 53.07 -26.62 -8.55
N SER A 42 52.96 -27.18 -9.76
CA SER A 42 53.71 -26.72 -10.93
C SER A 42 53.34 -25.29 -11.34
N ARG A 43 52.04 -24.97 -11.34
CA ARG A 43 51.53 -23.65 -11.70
C ARG A 43 51.88 -22.62 -10.63
N ARG A 44 51.70 -22.96 -9.35
CA ARG A 44 52.13 -22.13 -8.23
C ARG A 44 53.62 -21.78 -8.31
N ALA A 45 54.49 -22.76 -8.53
CA ALA A 45 55.93 -22.53 -8.66
C ALA A 45 56.30 -21.65 -9.87
N PHE A 46 55.55 -21.74 -10.96
CA PHE A 46 55.70 -20.85 -12.11
C PHE A 46 55.30 -19.41 -11.78
N LEU A 47 54.11 -19.21 -11.22
CA LEU A 47 53.58 -17.88 -10.86
C LEU A 47 54.42 -17.21 -9.78
N ALA A 48 54.87 -17.96 -8.76
CA ALA A 48 55.76 -17.43 -7.72
C ALA A 48 57.10 -16.95 -8.28
N ARG A 49 57.73 -17.71 -9.18
CA ARG A 49 58.98 -17.29 -9.85
C ARG A 49 58.76 -16.05 -10.72
N LEU A 50 57.65 -16.01 -11.45
CA LEU A 50 57.29 -14.88 -12.30
C LEU A 50 57.04 -13.61 -11.49
N ALA A 51 56.35 -13.71 -10.35
CA ALA A 51 56.11 -12.57 -9.46
C ALA A 51 57.39 -12.07 -8.79
N ARG A 52 58.25 -12.99 -8.31
CA ARG A 52 59.55 -12.62 -7.73
C ARG A 52 60.46 -11.94 -8.75
N SER A 53 60.47 -12.37 -10.01
CA SER A 53 61.27 -11.69 -11.04
C SER A 53 60.78 -10.27 -11.36
N LYS A 54 59.51 -9.96 -11.09
CA LYS A 54 58.93 -8.61 -11.17
C LYS A 54 59.01 -7.82 -9.85
N GLY A 55 59.65 -8.36 -8.81
CA GLY A 55 59.89 -7.67 -7.54
C GLY A 55 58.77 -7.79 -6.51
N PHE A 56 57.78 -8.66 -6.72
CA PHE A 56 56.74 -8.96 -5.73
C PHE A 56 57.25 -9.90 -4.64
N ARG A 57 56.79 -9.69 -3.40
CA ARG A 57 57.08 -10.58 -2.27
C ARG A 57 56.09 -11.74 -2.27
N VAL A 58 56.53 -12.92 -2.73
CA VAL A 58 55.71 -14.15 -2.68
C VAL A 58 56.31 -15.13 -1.67
N LEU A 59 55.52 -15.56 -0.71
CA LEU A 59 55.92 -16.49 0.36
C LEU A 59 55.62 -17.94 -0.03
N ASP A 60 56.59 -18.83 0.20
CA ASP A 60 56.45 -20.27 -0.07
C ASP A 60 55.68 -21.01 1.03
N THR A 61 55.54 -20.41 2.20
CA THR A 61 54.79 -20.97 3.32
C THR A 61 53.80 -19.94 3.82
N TYR A 62 52.61 -20.39 4.19
CA TYR A 62 51.63 -19.54 4.86
C TYR A 62 52.18 -19.16 6.24
N SER A 63 52.33 -17.86 6.49
CA SER A 63 52.93 -17.33 7.72
C SER A 63 52.24 -16.01 8.11
N SER A 64 52.57 -15.48 9.29
CA SER A 64 52.04 -14.18 9.76
C SER A 64 52.43 -12.99 8.91
N GLU A 65 53.36 -13.15 7.98
CA GLU A 65 53.77 -12.08 7.09
C GLU A 65 52.84 -11.96 5.89
N VAL A 66 51.99 -12.95 5.61
CA VAL A 66 51.05 -12.95 4.48
C VAL A 66 50.01 -11.88 4.68
N THR A 67 49.89 -10.96 3.72
CA THR A 67 48.82 -9.96 3.69
C THR A 67 47.74 -10.29 2.67
N HIS A 68 48.09 -11.00 1.59
CA HIS A 68 47.19 -11.35 0.50
C HIS A 68 47.28 -12.84 0.19
N VAL A 69 46.15 -13.53 0.15
CA VAL A 69 46.04 -14.92 -0.32
C VAL A 69 45.34 -14.91 -1.66
N VAL A 70 46.01 -15.44 -2.69
CA VAL A 70 45.45 -15.54 -4.04
C VAL A 70 45.06 -16.99 -4.30
N MET A 71 43.80 -17.20 -4.68
CA MET A 71 43.26 -18.50 -5.08
C MET A 71 42.81 -18.46 -6.54
N GLU A 72 42.80 -19.62 -7.19
CA GLU A 72 42.38 -19.74 -8.60
C GLU A 72 41.20 -20.69 -8.67
N GLN A 73 40.17 -20.36 -9.46
CA GLN A 73 39.00 -21.23 -9.67
C GLN A 73 38.37 -21.74 -8.35
N THR A 74 38.37 -20.89 -7.33
CA THR A 74 37.90 -21.22 -5.98
C THR A 74 36.67 -20.37 -5.68
N SER A 75 35.59 -20.98 -5.17
CA SER A 75 34.40 -20.21 -4.78
C SER A 75 34.65 -19.46 -3.47
N ALA A 76 33.82 -18.46 -3.17
CA ALA A 76 33.94 -17.70 -1.93
C ALA A 76 33.74 -18.57 -0.68
N GLU A 77 32.84 -19.56 -0.74
CA GLU A 77 32.61 -20.52 0.35
C GLU A 77 33.82 -21.42 0.59
N GLU A 78 34.45 -21.89 -0.49
CA GLU A 78 35.68 -22.69 -0.43
C GLU A 78 36.84 -21.87 0.15
N ALA A 79 36.95 -20.59 -0.23
CA ALA A 79 37.99 -19.67 0.26
C ALA A 79 37.84 -19.38 1.77
N ILE A 80 36.60 -19.15 2.24
CA ILE A 80 36.31 -18.96 3.67
C ILE A 80 36.57 -20.24 4.47
N CYS A 81 36.20 -21.42 3.95
CA CYS A 81 36.47 -22.69 4.60
C CYS A 81 37.98 -22.94 4.73
N TRP A 82 38.74 -22.62 3.67
CA TRP A 82 40.20 -22.68 3.67
C TRP A 82 40.79 -21.73 4.73
N GLN A 83 40.30 -20.48 4.79
CA GLN A 83 40.76 -19.50 5.78
C GLN A 83 40.48 -19.94 7.21
N LYS A 84 39.27 -20.44 7.51
CA LYS A 84 38.93 -20.98 8.84
C LYS A 84 39.83 -22.13 9.26
N ASN A 85 40.18 -23.03 8.33
CA ASN A 85 41.11 -24.13 8.59
C ASN A 85 42.54 -23.64 8.84
N MET A 86 42.98 -22.57 8.15
CA MET A 86 44.31 -21.98 8.36
C MET A 86 44.37 -21.13 9.64
N ASP A 87 43.30 -20.43 10.00
CA ASP A 87 43.18 -19.64 11.23
C ASP A 87 43.17 -20.55 12.46
N ALA A 88 42.57 -21.75 12.36
CA ALA A 88 42.64 -22.76 13.40
C ALA A 88 44.08 -23.25 13.69
N LEU A 89 44.98 -23.18 12.71
CA LEU A 89 46.40 -23.53 12.85
C LEU A 89 47.25 -22.38 13.40
N LEU A 90 46.78 -21.13 13.31
CA LEU A 90 47.51 -19.91 13.72
C LEU A 90 46.56 -18.87 14.38
N PRO A 91 46.07 -19.10 15.60
CA PRO A 91 45.09 -18.22 16.25
C PRO A 91 45.67 -16.83 16.62
N GLY A 92 44.87 -15.77 16.43
CA GLY A 92 45.08 -14.43 17.02
C GLY A 92 45.84 -13.40 16.18
N ARG A 93 45.69 -13.40 14.84
CA ARG A 93 46.47 -12.55 13.91
C ARG A 93 45.59 -11.86 12.86
N PRO A 94 46.07 -10.76 12.25
CA PRO A 94 45.32 -10.05 11.20
C PRO A 94 45.01 -11.00 10.04
N GLN A 95 43.75 -11.03 9.62
CA GLN A 95 43.28 -11.90 8.55
C GLN A 95 43.79 -11.36 7.21
N PRO A 96 44.46 -12.20 6.39
CA PRO A 96 44.88 -11.78 5.06
C PRO A 96 43.66 -11.64 4.14
N VAL A 97 43.75 -10.75 3.16
CA VAL A 97 42.71 -10.55 2.16
C VAL A 97 42.66 -11.75 1.21
N LEU A 98 41.47 -12.32 1.00
CA LEU A 98 41.25 -13.43 0.08
C LEU A 98 40.88 -12.92 -1.32
N LEU A 99 41.74 -13.19 -2.29
CA LEU A 99 41.63 -12.66 -3.64
C LEU A 99 41.59 -13.76 -4.69
N ASP A 100 40.85 -13.48 -5.78
CA ASP A 100 40.87 -14.28 -6.99
C ASP A 100 42.16 -14.05 -7.78
N ILE A 101 42.51 -15.02 -8.63
CA ILE A 101 43.68 -14.99 -9.50
C ILE A 101 43.69 -13.77 -10.44
N SER A 102 42.53 -13.22 -10.77
CA SER A 102 42.37 -11.98 -11.54
C SER A 102 43.21 -10.83 -10.99
N TRP A 103 43.15 -10.54 -9.68
CA TRP A 103 43.95 -9.48 -9.06
C TRP A 103 45.46 -9.69 -9.25
N PHE A 104 45.90 -10.94 -9.10
CA PHE A 104 47.30 -11.29 -9.30
C PHE A 104 47.71 -11.08 -10.77
N THR A 105 46.87 -11.50 -11.72
CA THR A 105 47.17 -11.30 -13.14
C THR A 105 47.22 -9.83 -13.53
N GLU A 106 46.34 -9.00 -12.99
CA GLU A 106 46.30 -7.57 -13.24
C GLU A 106 47.48 -6.84 -12.60
N SER A 107 47.82 -7.17 -11.35
CA SER A 107 49.02 -6.67 -10.67
C SER A 107 50.30 -7.02 -11.45
N MET A 108 50.35 -8.25 -11.96
CA MET A 108 51.47 -8.71 -12.77
C MET A 108 51.54 -8.02 -14.14
N ALA A 109 50.41 -7.64 -14.74
CA ALA A 109 50.36 -6.87 -15.98
C ALA A 109 50.79 -5.42 -15.76
N ALA A 110 50.33 -4.79 -14.68
CA ALA A 110 50.70 -3.42 -14.29
C ALA A 110 52.13 -3.29 -13.75
N GLY A 111 52.75 -4.40 -13.32
CA GLY A 111 54.10 -4.41 -12.75
C GLY A 111 54.19 -3.91 -11.31
N GLN A 112 53.04 -3.67 -10.67
CA GLN A 112 52.89 -3.26 -9.27
C GLN A 112 51.55 -3.79 -8.71
N PRO A 113 51.37 -3.95 -7.39
CA PRO A 113 50.08 -4.30 -6.81
C PRO A 113 49.02 -3.26 -7.18
N VAL A 114 47.95 -3.69 -7.85
CA VAL A 114 46.81 -2.80 -8.16
C VAL A 114 45.92 -2.65 -6.94
N PRO A 115 45.18 -1.51 -6.80
CA PRO A 115 44.18 -1.37 -5.77
C PRO A 115 43.18 -2.53 -5.80
N GLU A 116 42.80 -2.99 -4.61
CA GLU A 116 41.78 -4.02 -4.45
C GLU A 116 40.41 -3.45 -4.92
N GLU A 117 39.73 -4.20 -5.79
CA GLU A 117 38.39 -3.84 -6.30
C GLU A 117 37.45 -4.97 -5.94
N VAL A 118 36.15 -4.72 -5.77
CA VAL A 118 35.14 -5.73 -5.37
C VAL A 118 35.21 -7.02 -6.22
N ARG A 119 35.52 -6.91 -7.52
CA ARG A 119 35.65 -8.07 -8.43
C ARG A 119 36.81 -9.01 -8.10
N HIS A 120 37.80 -8.52 -7.36
CA HIS A 120 39.01 -9.23 -6.96
C HIS A 120 38.82 -10.05 -5.69
N HIS A 121 37.85 -9.72 -4.84
CA HIS A 121 37.66 -10.40 -3.55
C HIS A 121 36.90 -11.71 -3.72
N LEU A 122 37.39 -12.75 -3.06
CA LEU A 122 36.68 -14.02 -2.87
C LEU A 122 35.82 -14.01 -1.60
N GLU A 123 35.37 -12.82 -1.20
CA GLU A 123 34.41 -12.66 -0.12
C GLU A 123 33.02 -12.99 -0.64
N VAL A 124 32.28 -13.81 0.11
CA VAL A 124 30.83 -13.83 -0.05
C VAL A 124 30.41 -12.39 0.26
N PRO A 125 29.63 -11.72 -0.60
CA PRO A 125 29.07 -10.43 -0.23
C PRO A 125 28.49 -10.63 1.15
N GLU A 126 28.96 -9.88 2.17
CA GLU A 126 28.21 -9.81 3.42
C GLU A 126 26.76 -9.68 3.00
N PRO A 127 25.85 -10.52 3.51
CA PRO A 127 24.46 -10.42 3.12
C PRO A 127 24.14 -8.95 3.36
N ARG A 128 23.96 -8.19 2.26
CA ARG A 128 23.33 -6.88 2.31
C ARG A 128 22.15 -7.18 3.21
N LYS A 129 22.15 -6.60 4.42
CA LYS A 129 21.13 -6.87 5.44
C LYS A 129 19.90 -7.23 4.68
N GLU A 130 19.50 -8.51 4.76
CA GLU A 130 18.26 -8.93 4.12
C GLU A 130 17.28 -7.81 4.38
N PRO A 131 16.53 -7.31 3.37
CA PRO A 131 15.51 -6.30 3.64
C PRO A 131 14.77 -6.80 4.87
N PRO A 132 14.73 -5.98 5.94
CA PRO A 132 14.64 -6.45 7.32
C PRO A 132 13.66 -7.61 7.38
N SER A 133 14.20 -8.79 7.72
CA SER A 133 13.48 -10.02 8.07
C SER A 133 11.97 -9.88 7.87
N SER A 134 11.46 -10.28 6.69
CA SER A 134 10.01 -10.40 6.42
C SER A 134 9.20 -9.32 7.15
N VAL A 135 9.01 -8.14 6.55
CA VAL A 135 7.95 -7.23 7.01
C VAL A 135 6.69 -8.09 7.12
N MET A 136 6.31 -8.44 8.35
CA MET A 136 5.18 -9.32 8.61
C MET A 136 3.96 -8.49 8.30
N MET A 137 3.58 -8.46 7.03
CA MET A 137 2.48 -7.68 6.53
C MET A 137 1.19 -8.28 7.09
N PRO A 138 0.43 -7.55 7.93
CA PRO A 138 -0.80 -8.08 8.47
C PRO A 138 -1.82 -8.34 7.37
N THR A 139 -2.51 -9.49 7.46
CA THR A 139 -3.56 -9.89 6.49
C THR A 139 -4.70 -8.86 6.44
N TYR A 140 -5.08 -8.30 7.58
CA TYR A 140 -6.22 -7.39 7.67
C TYR A 140 -5.82 -5.94 7.42
N ALA A 141 -6.59 -5.25 6.58
CA ALA A 141 -6.40 -3.84 6.22
C ALA A 141 -6.43 -2.91 7.44
N CYS A 142 -7.25 -3.23 8.42
CA CYS A 142 -7.35 -2.45 9.66
C CYS A 142 -6.11 -2.53 10.56
N GLN A 143 -5.15 -3.38 10.22
CA GLN A 143 -3.91 -3.55 10.95
C GLN A 143 -2.70 -2.94 10.22
N ARG A 144 -2.93 -2.27 9.09
CA ARG A 144 -1.87 -1.65 8.29
C ARG A 144 -2.19 -0.20 7.95
N PRO A 145 -1.20 0.70 7.99
CA PRO A 145 -1.35 2.02 7.42
C PRO A 145 -1.38 1.91 5.89
N THR A 146 -2.39 2.50 5.26
CA THR A 146 -2.49 2.58 3.80
C THR A 146 -2.61 4.06 3.41
N PRO A 147 -1.50 4.73 3.06
CA PRO A 147 -1.51 6.14 2.69
C PRO A 147 -2.24 6.36 1.36
N LEU A 148 -2.66 7.60 1.11
CA LEU A 148 -3.34 7.97 -0.14
C LEU A 148 -2.38 7.85 -1.34
N THR A 149 -1.17 8.38 -1.21
CA THR A 149 -0.07 8.21 -2.17
C THR A 149 0.80 7.04 -1.74
N HIS A 150 1.09 6.12 -2.65
CA HIS A 150 1.86 4.92 -2.38
C HIS A 150 2.78 4.57 -3.55
N HIS A 151 3.68 3.61 -3.37
CA HIS A 151 4.79 3.35 -4.28
C HIS A 151 4.47 2.39 -5.45
N ASN A 152 3.25 1.84 -5.48
CA ASN A 152 2.88 0.70 -6.31
C ASN A 152 1.62 0.97 -7.15
N THR A 153 1.44 2.21 -7.61
CA THR A 153 0.24 2.68 -8.34
C THR A 153 -0.10 1.77 -9.52
N THR A 154 0.83 1.59 -10.47
CA THR A 154 0.64 0.77 -11.67
C THR A 154 0.20 -0.66 -11.35
N LEU A 155 0.85 -1.30 -10.37
CA LEU A 155 0.54 -2.67 -9.97
C LEU A 155 -0.84 -2.75 -9.29
N SER A 156 -1.15 -1.80 -8.40
CA SER A 156 -2.41 -1.80 -7.68
C SER A 156 -3.60 -1.49 -8.59
N GLU A 157 -3.45 -0.54 -9.53
CA GLU A 157 -4.50 -0.15 -10.48
C GLU A 157 -4.82 -1.27 -11.47
N ALA A 158 -3.81 -2.05 -11.87
CA ALA A 158 -4.00 -3.24 -12.69
C ALA A 158 -4.86 -4.29 -11.97
N LEU A 159 -4.54 -4.58 -10.71
CA LEU A 159 -5.35 -5.50 -9.89
C LEU A 159 -6.75 -4.93 -9.62
N GLU A 160 -6.90 -3.62 -9.40
CA GLU A 160 -8.20 -2.97 -9.24
C GLU A 160 -9.05 -3.03 -10.52
N THR A 161 -8.43 -2.94 -11.69
CA THR A 161 -9.10 -3.14 -12.99
C THR A 161 -9.66 -4.55 -13.10
N LEU A 162 -8.88 -5.57 -12.71
CA LEU A 162 -9.34 -6.97 -12.70
C LEU A 162 -10.41 -7.21 -11.62
N ALA A 163 -10.31 -6.54 -10.47
CA ALA A 163 -11.32 -6.60 -9.42
C ALA A 163 -12.67 -6.01 -9.89
N GLU A 164 -12.63 -4.86 -10.57
CA GLU A 164 -13.80 -4.19 -11.14
C GLU A 164 -14.48 -5.08 -12.19
N ALA A 165 -13.71 -5.64 -13.12
CA ALA A 165 -14.22 -6.56 -14.13
C ALA A 165 -14.87 -7.82 -13.51
N ALA A 166 -14.21 -8.44 -12.54
CA ALA A 166 -14.78 -9.57 -11.79
C ALA A 166 -16.09 -9.17 -11.08
N GLY A 167 -16.19 -7.94 -10.58
CA GLY A 167 -17.43 -7.37 -10.05
C GLY A 167 -18.56 -7.31 -11.07
N PHE A 168 -18.28 -6.87 -12.28
CA PHE A 168 -19.24 -6.82 -13.39
C PHE A 168 -19.70 -8.20 -13.87
N GLU A 169 -18.87 -9.23 -13.67
CA GLU A 169 -19.22 -10.63 -13.93
C GLU A 169 -19.98 -11.29 -12.76
N GLY A 170 -20.12 -10.60 -11.62
CA GLY A 170 -20.70 -11.17 -10.40
C GLY A 170 -19.77 -12.13 -9.66
N ASN A 171 -18.49 -12.21 -10.04
CA ASN A 171 -17.50 -13.07 -9.40
C ASN A 171 -16.92 -12.40 -8.14
N GLN A 172 -17.67 -12.48 -7.04
CA GLN A 172 -17.31 -11.88 -5.75
C GLN A 172 -15.98 -12.42 -5.20
N GLY A 173 -15.67 -13.69 -5.44
CA GLY A 173 -14.40 -14.30 -4.99
C GLY A 173 -13.20 -13.64 -5.63
N ARG A 174 -13.19 -13.50 -6.96
CA ARG A 174 -12.12 -12.83 -7.70
C ARG A 174 -12.01 -11.35 -7.36
N LEU A 175 -13.15 -10.64 -7.28
CA LEU A 175 -13.18 -9.24 -6.86
C LEU A 175 -12.47 -9.05 -5.52
N LEU A 176 -12.83 -9.85 -4.51
CA LEU A 176 -12.25 -9.75 -3.18
C LEU A 176 -10.76 -10.09 -3.17
N SER A 177 -10.34 -11.13 -3.90
CA SER A 177 -8.93 -11.53 -3.99
C SER A 177 -8.06 -10.44 -4.60
N PHE A 178 -8.46 -9.87 -5.74
CA PHE A 178 -7.72 -8.79 -6.37
C PHE A 178 -7.73 -7.50 -5.54
N SER A 179 -8.87 -7.13 -4.95
CA SER A 179 -8.96 -5.97 -4.06
C SER A 179 -8.04 -6.10 -2.84
N ARG A 180 -7.93 -7.31 -2.30
CA ARG A 180 -7.04 -7.64 -1.18
C ARG A 180 -5.57 -7.51 -1.55
N ALA A 181 -5.17 -8.10 -2.68
CA ALA A 181 -3.80 -8.00 -3.18
C ALA A 181 -3.42 -6.52 -3.48
N ALA A 182 -4.30 -5.78 -4.16
CA ALA A 182 -4.11 -4.35 -4.42
C ALA A 182 -3.93 -3.55 -3.11
N SER A 183 -4.77 -3.80 -2.10
CA SER A 183 -4.66 -3.12 -0.80
C SER A 183 -3.34 -3.41 -0.08
N VAL A 184 -2.77 -4.61 -0.21
CA VAL A 184 -1.45 -4.93 0.34
C VAL A 184 -0.37 -4.12 -0.37
N LEU A 185 -0.38 -4.07 -1.71
CA LEU A 185 0.57 -3.26 -2.49
C LEU A 185 0.54 -1.78 -2.11
N LYS A 186 -0.66 -1.23 -1.85
CA LYS A 186 -0.85 0.16 -1.40
C LYS A 186 -0.24 0.44 -0.02
N SER A 187 0.00 -0.59 0.77
CA SER A 187 0.54 -0.49 2.13
C SER A 187 2.04 -0.80 2.21
N LEU A 188 2.68 -1.17 1.10
CA LEU A 188 4.11 -1.43 1.07
C LEU A 188 4.90 -0.10 1.13
N PRO A 189 6.01 -0.06 1.90
CA PRO A 189 6.81 1.15 2.09
C PRO A 189 7.73 1.47 0.90
N CYS A 190 7.79 0.61 -0.11
CA CYS A 190 8.65 0.77 -1.27
C CYS A 190 8.01 0.21 -2.54
N PRO A 191 8.49 0.62 -3.72
CA PRO A 191 8.08 0.01 -4.98
C PRO A 191 8.49 -1.46 -5.03
N VAL A 192 7.61 -2.31 -5.53
CA VAL A 192 7.94 -3.70 -5.88
C VAL A 192 8.65 -3.68 -7.23
N THR A 193 9.86 -4.22 -7.26
CA THR A 193 10.73 -4.30 -8.44
C THR A 193 11.04 -5.72 -8.87
N SER A 194 10.76 -6.72 -8.02
CA SER A 194 10.92 -8.13 -8.36
C SER A 194 9.86 -8.99 -7.67
N LEU A 195 9.50 -10.11 -8.30
CA LEU A 195 8.47 -11.00 -7.77
C LEU A 195 8.86 -11.63 -6.42
N SER A 196 10.17 -11.79 -6.17
CA SER A 196 10.70 -12.31 -4.90
C SER A 196 10.26 -11.49 -3.69
N GLN A 197 10.03 -10.18 -3.85
CA GLN A 197 9.57 -9.30 -2.77
C GLN A 197 8.12 -9.56 -2.34
N LEU A 198 7.34 -10.29 -3.16
CA LEU A 198 5.99 -10.70 -2.80
C LEU A 198 5.97 -12.03 -2.04
N GLN A 199 7.09 -12.76 -2.00
CA GLN A 199 7.17 -14.04 -1.32
C GLN A 199 6.93 -13.85 0.18
N GLY A 200 5.97 -14.59 0.73
CA GLY A 200 5.57 -14.46 2.13
C GLY A 200 4.55 -13.35 2.42
N LEU A 201 4.23 -12.47 1.45
CA LEU A 201 3.14 -11.53 1.62
C LEU A 201 1.78 -12.26 1.56
N PRO A 202 0.83 -11.93 2.46
CA PRO A 202 -0.48 -12.56 2.44
C PRO A 202 -1.28 -12.08 1.23
N LEU A 203 -2.26 -12.89 0.82
CA LEU A 203 -3.29 -12.53 -0.18
C LEU A 203 -2.80 -12.41 -1.63
N PHE A 204 -1.55 -12.79 -1.92
CA PHE A 204 -1.07 -13.02 -3.29
C PHE A 204 -1.20 -14.50 -3.64
N GLY A 205 -2.16 -14.82 -4.49
CA GLY A 205 -2.25 -16.13 -5.14
C GLY A 205 -1.47 -16.15 -6.47
N GLU A 206 -1.34 -17.33 -7.06
CA GLU A 206 -0.65 -17.56 -8.35
C GLU A 206 -1.08 -16.55 -9.43
N HIS A 207 -2.39 -16.29 -9.54
CA HIS A 207 -2.93 -15.36 -10.54
C HIS A 207 -2.47 -13.91 -10.30
N SER A 208 -2.59 -13.40 -9.07
CA SER A 208 -2.13 -12.04 -8.76
C SER A 208 -0.62 -11.90 -8.94
N SER A 209 0.16 -12.92 -8.58
CA SER A 209 1.60 -12.96 -8.78
C SER A 209 1.97 -12.95 -10.27
N ARG A 210 1.27 -13.71 -11.12
CA ARG A 210 1.46 -13.70 -12.58
C ARG A 210 1.19 -12.32 -13.18
N VAL A 211 0.09 -11.67 -12.78
CA VAL A 211 -0.24 -10.31 -13.25
C VAL A 211 0.87 -9.32 -12.89
N ILE A 212 1.39 -9.39 -11.66
CA ILE A 212 2.49 -8.51 -11.24
C ILE A 212 3.78 -8.85 -11.99
N GLN A 213 4.09 -10.12 -12.19
CA GLN A 213 5.25 -10.54 -12.96
C GLN A 213 5.23 -9.95 -14.38
N GLU A 214 4.11 -10.08 -15.10
CA GLU A 214 3.96 -9.51 -16.44
C GLU A 214 4.16 -7.98 -16.43
N LEU A 215 3.60 -7.28 -15.44
CA LEU A 215 3.76 -5.82 -15.31
C LEU A 215 5.21 -5.42 -15.02
N LEU A 216 5.94 -6.20 -14.22
CA LEU A 216 7.35 -5.93 -13.92
C LEU A 216 8.25 -6.21 -15.13
N GLU A 217 7.97 -7.26 -15.89
CA GLU A 217 8.78 -7.67 -17.04
C GLU A 217 8.50 -6.83 -18.30
N HIS A 218 7.23 -6.53 -18.58
CA HIS A 218 6.80 -5.93 -19.84
C HIS A 218 6.19 -4.52 -19.69
N GLY A 219 6.02 -4.02 -18.46
CA GLY A 219 5.33 -2.77 -18.17
C GLY A 219 3.81 -2.83 -18.36
N THR A 220 3.27 -3.92 -18.91
CA THR A 220 1.86 -4.14 -19.22
C THR A 220 1.47 -5.59 -18.93
N CYS A 221 0.19 -5.85 -18.67
CA CYS A 221 -0.34 -7.21 -18.52
C CYS A 221 -1.42 -7.45 -19.56
N LYS A 222 -1.30 -8.55 -20.30
CA LYS A 222 -2.19 -8.84 -21.43
C LYS A 222 -3.65 -8.97 -20.99
N GLU A 223 -3.90 -9.62 -19.86
CA GLU A 223 -5.25 -9.78 -19.31
C GLU A 223 -5.88 -8.43 -18.94
N VAL A 224 -5.09 -7.52 -18.34
CA VAL A 224 -5.56 -6.18 -17.95
C VAL A 224 -5.93 -5.36 -19.17
N GLU A 225 -5.09 -5.37 -20.21
CA GLU A 225 -5.36 -4.65 -21.46
C GLU A 225 -6.55 -5.24 -22.23
N GLN A 226 -6.74 -6.56 -22.21
CA GLN A 226 -7.93 -7.21 -22.75
C GLN A 226 -9.20 -6.77 -22.02
N VAL A 227 -9.17 -6.69 -20.69
CA VAL A 227 -10.30 -6.17 -19.90
C VAL A 227 -10.60 -4.71 -20.27
N ARG A 228 -9.58 -3.84 -20.31
CA ARG A 228 -9.73 -2.40 -20.64
C ARG A 228 -10.31 -2.17 -22.04
N SER A 229 -9.91 -2.99 -23.00
CA SER A 229 -10.37 -2.89 -24.39
C SER A 229 -11.70 -3.61 -24.65
N SER A 230 -12.19 -4.42 -23.72
CA SER A 230 -13.42 -5.17 -23.92
C SER A 230 -14.65 -4.25 -23.91
N GLU A 231 -15.49 -4.36 -24.94
CA GLU A 231 -16.79 -3.66 -25.04
C GLU A 231 -17.64 -3.89 -23.78
N ARG A 232 -17.61 -5.11 -23.26
CA ARG A 232 -18.32 -5.51 -22.05
C ARG A 232 -17.90 -4.67 -20.85
N HIS A 233 -16.60 -4.58 -20.55
CA HIS A 233 -16.11 -3.83 -19.41
C HIS A 233 -16.40 -2.34 -19.58
N GLN A 234 -16.13 -1.78 -20.76
CA GLN A 234 -16.37 -0.37 -21.06
C GLN A 234 -17.85 0.01 -20.88
N THR A 235 -18.77 -0.80 -21.42
CA THR A 235 -20.21 -0.54 -21.30
C THR A 235 -20.68 -0.67 -19.85
N MET A 236 -20.22 -1.72 -19.14
CA MET A 236 -20.58 -1.90 -17.74
C MET A 236 -20.08 -0.76 -16.87
N LYS A 237 -18.85 -0.29 -17.10
CA LYS A 237 -18.27 0.86 -16.42
C LYS A 237 -19.06 2.13 -16.71
N LEU A 238 -19.37 2.39 -17.98
CA LEU A 238 -20.20 3.52 -18.40
C LEU A 238 -21.57 3.53 -17.69
N PHE A 239 -22.28 2.40 -17.70
CA PHE A 239 -23.60 2.32 -17.10
C PHE A 239 -23.57 2.41 -15.57
N THR A 240 -22.59 1.80 -14.91
CA THR A 240 -22.49 1.83 -13.43
C THR A 240 -22.01 3.17 -12.88
N GLN A 241 -21.48 4.07 -13.72
CA GLN A 241 -21.22 5.46 -13.35
C GLN A 241 -22.49 6.31 -13.25
N ILE A 242 -23.62 5.86 -13.83
CA ILE A 242 -24.88 6.58 -13.74
C ILE A 242 -25.44 6.42 -12.32
N PHE A 243 -25.72 7.54 -11.65
CA PHE A 243 -26.35 7.51 -10.33
C PHE A 243 -27.70 6.76 -10.36
N GLY A 244 -27.86 5.78 -9.47
CA GLY A 244 -29.01 4.87 -9.42
C GLY A 244 -28.90 3.61 -10.29
N VAL A 245 -27.73 3.34 -10.88
CA VAL A 245 -27.47 2.14 -11.68
C VAL A 245 -26.40 1.27 -11.02
N GLY A 246 -26.83 0.13 -10.47
CA GLY A 246 -25.92 -0.91 -9.98
C GLY A 246 -25.60 -1.96 -11.05
N VAL A 247 -24.66 -2.86 -10.72
CA VAL A 247 -24.19 -3.95 -11.61
C VAL A 247 -25.33 -4.78 -12.20
N LYS A 248 -26.37 -5.10 -11.42
CA LYS A 248 -27.53 -5.88 -11.92
C LYS A 248 -28.28 -5.16 -13.05
N THR A 249 -28.54 -3.86 -12.86
CA THR A 249 -29.23 -3.04 -13.86
C THR A 249 -28.37 -2.85 -15.10
N ALA A 250 -27.09 -2.52 -14.93
CA ALA A 250 -26.14 -2.39 -16.03
C ALA A 250 -26.00 -3.70 -16.83
N ASN A 251 -25.91 -4.84 -16.13
CA ASN A 251 -25.81 -6.15 -16.78
C ASN A 251 -27.05 -6.46 -17.62
N ARG A 252 -28.24 -6.19 -17.07
CA ARG A 252 -29.50 -6.36 -17.80
C ARG A 252 -29.51 -5.50 -19.06
N TRP A 253 -29.18 -4.21 -18.97
CA TRP A 253 -29.13 -3.32 -20.13
C TRP A 253 -28.13 -3.79 -21.19
N TYR A 254 -26.96 -4.27 -20.77
CA TYR A 254 -25.99 -4.85 -21.71
C TYR A 254 -26.54 -6.10 -22.41
N GLN A 255 -27.21 -7.01 -21.68
CA GLN A 255 -27.83 -8.21 -22.25
C GLN A 255 -28.95 -7.89 -23.24
N GLU A 256 -29.62 -6.75 -23.05
CA GLU A 256 -30.62 -6.21 -23.99
C GLU A 256 -30.01 -5.51 -25.21
N GLY A 257 -28.68 -5.43 -25.30
CA GLY A 257 -27.97 -4.83 -26.44
C GLY A 257 -27.63 -3.36 -26.30
N LEU A 258 -27.97 -2.70 -25.18
CA LEU A 258 -27.66 -1.29 -24.97
C LEU A 258 -26.17 -1.09 -24.71
N ARG A 259 -25.58 -0.04 -25.30
CA ARG A 259 -24.15 0.30 -25.18
C ARG A 259 -23.87 1.75 -24.83
N THR A 260 -24.83 2.65 -25.05
CA THR A 260 -24.61 4.10 -24.94
C THR A 260 -25.60 4.78 -24.01
N LEU A 261 -25.25 5.99 -23.53
CA LEU A 261 -26.15 6.80 -22.71
C LEU A 261 -27.35 7.32 -23.50
N ASP A 262 -27.18 7.59 -24.80
CA ASP A 262 -28.26 8.14 -25.64
C ASP A 262 -29.37 7.12 -25.90
N GLU A 263 -29.02 5.84 -26.05
CA GLU A 263 -30.01 4.76 -26.11
C GLU A 263 -30.84 4.68 -24.82
N LEU A 264 -30.23 4.93 -23.65
CA LEU A 264 -30.95 4.99 -22.37
C LEU A 264 -31.84 6.23 -22.29
N ARG A 265 -31.34 7.39 -22.74
CA ARG A 265 -32.11 8.64 -22.81
C ARG A 265 -33.32 8.52 -23.74
N GLY A 266 -33.21 7.72 -24.81
CA GLY A 266 -34.30 7.41 -25.72
C GLY A 266 -35.39 6.49 -25.14
N GLN A 267 -35.16 5.88 -23.97
CA GLN A 267 -36.11 4.96 -23.31
C GLN A 267 -36.47 5.40 -21.87
N PRO A 268 -36.91 6.65 -21.65
CA PRO A 268 -37.06 7.21 -20.30
C PRO A 268 -38.14 6.51 -19.46
N GLN A 269 -39.10 5.83 -20.10
CA GLN A 269 -40.15 5.08 -19.41
C GLN A 269 -39.62 3.86 -18.63
N ARG A 270 -38.43 3.37 -18.97
CA ARG A 270 -37.80 2.20 -18.32
C ARG A 270 -36.97 2.57 -17.09
N LEU A 271 -36.74 3.87 -16.89
CA LEU A 271 -35.81 4.40 -15.89
C LEU A 271 -36.54 4.77 -14.60
N THR A 272 -35.93 4.45 -13.46
CA THR A 272 -36.39 4.96 -12.17
C THR A 272 -36.14 6.48 -12.07
N GLN A 273 -36.80 7.16 -11.14
CA GLN A 273 -36.56 8.60 -10.94
C GLN A 273 -35.10 8.91 -10.57
N GLN A 274 -34.46 8.02 -9.82
CA GLN A 274 -33.03 8.13 -9.50
C GLN A 274 -32.17 8.06 -10.77
N GLN A 275 -32.46 7.10 -11.64
CA GLN A 275 -31.73 6.90 -12.90
C GLN A 275 -31.96 8.06 -13.88
N LYS A 276 -33.19 8.61 -13.93
CA LYS A 276 -33.50 9.81 -14.70
C LYS A 276 -32.65 11.00 -14.24
N ALA A 277 -32.60 11.25 -12.93
CA ALA A 277 -31.75 12.30 -12.37
C ALA A 277 -30.26 12.04 -12.64
N GLY A 278 -29.80 10.79 -12.49
CA GLY A 278 -28.44 10.39 -12.80
C GLY A 278 -28.03 10.63 -14.26
N LEU A 279 -28.92 10.37 -15.22
CA LEU A 279 -28.69 10.67 -16.64
C LEU A 279 -28.79 12.16 -16.95
N GLN A 280 -29.73 12.86 -16.31
CA GLN A 280 -29.95 14.29 -16.51
C GLN A 280 -28.72 15.12 -16.10
N TYR A 281 -28.08 14.75 -14.99
CA TYR A 281 -26.91 15.43 -14.44
C TYR A 281 -25.59 14.69 -14.67
N TYR A 282 -25.55 13.74 -15.61
CA TYR A 282 -24.42 12.83 -15.79
C TYR A 282 -23.07 13.53 -15.96
N GLU A 283 -23.01 14.59 -16.78
CA GLU A 283 -21.78 15.34 -17.05
C GLU A 283 -21.19 15.99 -15.78
N ASP A 284 -22.04 16.66 -15.01
CA ASP A 284 -21.65 17.31 -13.75
C ASP A 284 -21.23 16.28 -12.70
N LEU A 285 -21.97 15.16 -12.59
CA LEU A 285 -21.70 14.08 -11.65
C LEU A 285 -20.45 13.26 -12.01
N SER A 286 -20.09 13.22 -13.29
CA SER A 286 -18.86 12.57 -13.77
C SER A 286 -17.62 13.46 -13.57
N THR A 287 -17.81 14.76 -13.36
CA THR A 287 -16.72 15.68 -13.06
C THR A 287 -16.29 15.52 -11.59
N PRO A 288 -15.00 15.28 -11.28
CA PRO A 288 -14.52 15.13 -9.90
C PRO A 288 -14.84 16.35 -9.04
N VAL A 289 -15.40 16.12 -7.85
CA VAL A 289 -15.68 17.15 -6.85
C VAL A 289 -14.38 17.53 -6.18
N GLY A 290 -14.00 18.82 -6.19
CA GLY A 290 -12.80 19.30 -5.52
C GLY A 290 -13.06 19.57 -4.04
N ARG A 291 -11.97 19.70 -3.25
CA ARG A 291 -12.08 20.03 -1.82
C ARG A 291 -12.80 21.35 -1.55
N ALA A 292 -12.58 22.37 -2.37
CA ALA A 292 -13.27 23.65 -2.26
C ALA A 292 -14.80 23.51 -2.47
N ASP A 293 -15.22 22.66 -3.41
CA ASP A 293 -16.65 22.37 -3.63
C ASP A 293 -17.25 21.65 -2.40
N ALA A 294 -16.52 20.69 -1.84
CA ALA A 294 -16.94 19.96 -0.64
C ALA A 294 -17.08 20.88 0.58
N GLU A 295 -16.15 21.81 0.78
CA GLU A 295 -16.19 22.80 1.86
C GLU A 295 -17.34 23.81 1.66
N ALA A 296 -17.60 24.25 0.43
CA ALA A 296 -18.75 25.11 0.13
C ALA A 296 -20.09 24.39 0.39
N LEU A 297 -20.20 23.12 0.00
CA LEU A 297 -21.37 22.29 0.32
C LEU A 297 -21.52 22.07 1.82
N GLN A 298 -20.41 21.88 2.55
CA GLN A 298 -20.44 21.74 4.01
C GLN A 298 -21.05 23.00 4.66
N GLN A 299 -20.64 24.19 4.24
CA GLN A 299 -21.19 25.45 4.76
C GLN A 299 -22.69 25.58 4.50
N LEU A 300 -23.16 25.20 3.31
CA LEU A 300 -24.59 25.21 2.96
C LEU A 300 -25.40 24.24 3.84
N VAL A 301 -24.89 23.02 4.02
CA VAL A 301 -25.53 22.00 4.86
C VAL A 301 -25.51 22.41 6.33
N GLU A 302 -24.40 22.91 6.85
CA GLU A 302 -24.28 23.42 8.22
C GLU A 302 -25.25 24.56 8.50
N ALA A 303 -25.42 25.51 7.56
CA ALA A 303 -26.37 26.59 7.70
C ALA A 303 -27.82 26.08 7.77
N ALA A 304 -28.19 25.14 6.89
CA ALA A 304 -29.53 24.53 6.89
C ALA A 304 -29.80 23.70 8.16
N VAL A 305 -28.80 22.94 8.62
CA VAL A 305 -28.88 22.14 9.87
C VAL A 305 -29.03 23.06 11.07
N ARG A 306 -28.20 24.10 11.20
CA ARG A 306 -28.24 25.04 12.34
C ARG A 306 -29.56 25.81 12.43
N GLN A 307 -30.13 26.19 11.29
CA GLN A 307 -31.45 26.84 11.24
C GLN A 307 -32.59 25.88 11.65
N THR A 308 -32.40 24.58 11.41
CA THR A 308 -33.42 23.55 11.70
C THR A 308 -33.34 23.04 13.14
N LEU A 309 -32.13 22.78 13.62
CA LEU A 309 -31.85 22.28 14.96
C LEU A 309 -30.56 22.93 15.49
N PRO A 310 -30.67 24.03 16.25
CA PRO A 310 -29.54 24.65 16.91
C PRO A 310 -28.82 23.63 17.82
N GLY A 311 -27.49 23.62 17.80
CA GLY A 311 -26.68 22.66 18.57
C GLY A 311 -26.29 21.39 17.79
N ALA A 312 -26.95 21.09 16.66
CA ALA A 312 -26.55 19.98 15.80
C ALA A 312 -25.22 20.27 15.08
N THR A 313 -24.42 19.23 14.88
CA THR A 313 -23.11 19.28 14.25
C THR A 313 -23.10 18.51 12.94
N VAL A 314 -22.38 19.02 11.94
CA VAL A 314 -22.15 18.35 10.65
C VAL A 314 -20.67 18.01 10.54
N THR A 315 -20.35 16.79 10.14
CA THR A 315 -18.98 16.32 9.95
C THR A 315 -18.80 15.81 8.54
N LEU A 316 -17.84 16.36 7.80
CA LEU A 316 -17.38 15.83 6.52
C LEU A 316 -16.73 14.45 6.72
N THR A 317 -17.21 13.43 6.01
CA THR A 317 -16.75 12.05 6.11
C THR A 317 -16.18 11.56 4.77
N GLY A 318 -16.29 10.25 4.47
CA GLY A 318 -15.96 9.72 3.16
C GLY A 318 -14.51 9.90 2.73
N GLY A 319 -14.32 10.02 1.41
CA GLY A 319 -13.01 10.18 0.79
C GLY A 319 -12.25 11.44 1.23
N PHE A 320 -12.96 12.57 1.37
CA PHE A 320 -12.35 13.84 1.76
C PHE A 320 -11.80 13.80 3.18
N ARG A 321 -12.50 13.15 4.12
CA ARG A 321 -11.97 12.94 5.49
C ARG A 321 -10.71 12.10 5.51
N ARG A 322 -10.52 11.20 4.55
CA ARG A 322 -9.28 10.42 4.36
C ARG A 322 -8.17 11.19 3.61
N GLY A 323 -8.39 12.47 3.31
CA GLY A 323 -7.39 13.35 2.70
C GLY A 323 -7.41 13.38 1.17
N LYS A 324 -8.41 12.79 0.50
CA LYS A 324 -8.55 12.94 -0.96
C LYS A 324 -8.75 14.42 -1.32
N SER A 325 -8.03 14.89 -2.33
CA SER A 325 -8.23 16.22 -2.93
C SER A 325 -9.49 16.29 -3.80
N GLU A 326 -9.88 15.14 -4.36
CA GLU A 326 -11.02 14.99 -5.27
C GLU A 326 -11.84 13.73 -4.93
N GLY A 327 -13.16 13.79 -5.18
CA GLY A 327 -14.10 12.71 -4.94
C GLY A 327 -15.23 12.65 -5.97
N HIS A 328 -16.06 11.61 -5.91
CA HIS A 328 -17.27 11.49 -6.74
C HIS A 328 -18.49 12.15 -6.09
N ASP A 329 -18.51 12.18 -4.77
CA ASP A 329 -19.59 12.68 -3.92
C ASP A 329 -19.04 13.23 -2.61
N VAL A 330 -19.92 13.89 -1.84
CA VAL A 330 -19.61 14.46 -0.53
C VAL A 330 -20.50 13.84 0.53
N ASP A 331 -19.88 13.18 1.51
CA ASP A 331 -20.58 12.48 2.60
C ASP A 331 -20.59 13.31 3.88
N PHE A 332 -21.77 13.59 4.44
CA PHE A 332 -21.92 14.29 5.71
C PHE A 332 -22.62 13.43 6.76
N LEU A 333 -21.99 13.37 7.94
CA LEU A 333 -22.57 12.79 9.14
C LEU A 333 -23.06 13.89 10.06
N ILE A 334 -24.30 13.80 10.50
CA ILE A 334 -24.99 14.79 11.31
C ILE A 334 -25.40 14.14 12.63
N THR A 335 -25.21 14.86 13.73
CA THR A 335 -25.66 14.42 15.06
C THR A 335 -25.99 15.63 15.94
N HIS A 336 -26.57 15.39 17.11
CA HIS A 336 -26.85 16.40 18.12
C HIS A 336 -26.31 15.93 19.48
N PRO A 337 -25.69 16.78 20.31
CA PRO A 337 -25.08 16.36 21.57
C PRO A 337 -26.08 15.75 22.58
N GLU A 338 -27.31 16.25 22.59
CA GLU A 338 -28.41 15.64 23.35
C GLU A 338 -29.07 14.52 22.53
N GLU A 339 -29.03 13.31 23.08
CA GLU A 339 -29.56 12.10 22.43
C GLU A 339 -31.05 12.22 22.10
N GLY A 340 -31.43 11.83 20.88
CA GLY A 340 -32.80 11.78 20.40
C GLY A 340 -33.29 13.09 19.77
N GLN A 341 -32.61 14.22 19.99
CA GLN A 341 -32.96 15.49 19.35
C GLN A 341 -32.73 15.46 17.82
N GLU A 342 -31.81 14.61 17.36
CA GLU A 342 -31.52 14.42 15.94
C GLU A 342 -32.64 13.67 15.19
N ALA A 343 -33.57 13.02 15.89
CA ALA A 343 -34.58 12.16 15.27
C ALA A 343 -35.51 12.95 14.32
N GLY A 344 -35.59 12.52 13.05
CA GLY A 344 -36.45 13.17 12.05
C GLY A 344 -35.91 14.50 11.57
N LEU A 345 -34.61 14.76 11.74
CA LEU A 345 -33.97 15.99 11.31
C LEU A 345 -33.89 16.13 9.78
N LEU A 346 -33.62 15.05 9.02
CA LEU A 346 -33.35 15.16 7.59
C LEU A 346 -34.53 15.69 6.78
N PRO A 347 -35.80 15.25 6.96
CA PRO A 347 -36.93 15.82 6.23
C PRO A 347 -37.04 17.35 6.38
N ARG A 348 -36.74 17.87 7.57
CA ARG A 348 -36.78 19.31 7.87
C ARG A 348 -35.62 20.05 7.20
N VAL A 349 -34.41 19.50 7.27
CA VAL A 349 -33.22 20.04 6.59
C VAL A 349 -33.40 20.03 5.07
N MET A 350 -33.91 18.93 4.50
CA MET A 350 -34.17 18.81 3.07
C MET A 350 -35.25 19.81 2.61
N SER A 351 -36.30 20.01 3.40
CA SER A 351 -37.31 21.04 3.12
C SER A 351 -36.69 22.44 3.09
N GLN A 352 -35.72 22.73 3.98
CA GLN A 352 -35.02 24.01 3.99
C GLN A 352 -34.15 24.21 2.75
N LEU A 353 -33.38 23.19 2.36
CA LEU A 353 -32.57 23.23 1.14
C LEU A 353 -33.43 23.33 -0.13
N GLN A 354 -34.59 22.68 -0.15
CA GLN A 354 -35.58 22.77 -1.24
C GLN A 354 -36.14 24.18 -1.39
N ARG A 355 -36.51 24.85 -0.29
CA ARG A 355 -36.98 26.25 -0.32
C ARG A 355 -35.94 27.22 -0.87
N GLN A 356 -34.66 26.89 -0.74
CA GLN A 356 -33.56 27.68 -1.31
C GLN A 356 -33.25 27.33 -2.77
N GLY A 357 -33.97 26.36 -3.36
CA GLY A 357 -33.73 25.90 -4.73
C GLY A 357 -32.42 25.14 -4.92
N LEU A 358 -31.87 24.55 -3.85
CA LEU A 358 -30.59 23.85 -3.85
C LEU A 358 -30.71 22.34 -4.11
N VAL A 359 -31.91 21.77 -4.07
CA VAL A 359 -32.11 20.31 -4.23
C VAL A 359 -32.59 20.00 -5.64
N LEU A 360 -31.78 19.27 -6.40
CA LEU A 360 -32.11 18.79 -7.75
C LEU A 360 -32.74 17.39 -7.73
N TYR A 361 -32.31 16.57 -6.78
CA TYR A 361 -32.87 15.25 -6.50
C TYR A 361 -32.61 14.88 -5.04
N HIS A 362 -33.53 14.15 -4.40
CA HIS A 362 -33.20 13.45 -3.18
C HIS A 362 -34.06 12.19 -2.99
N GLN A 363 -33.48 11.20 -2.31
CA GLN A 363 -34.16 9.99 -1.87
C GLN A 363 -33.96 9.83 -0.37
N TYR A 364 -35.05 10.03 0.38
CA TYR A 364 -35.06 9.91 1.83
C TYR A 364 -35.29 8.46 2.27
N HIS A 365 -34.50 8.04 3.26
CA HIS A 365 -34.63 6.78 3.96
C HIS A 365 -34.76 7.04 5.46
N ARG A 366 -35.86 6.55 6.04
CA ARG A 366 -36.15 6.69 7.47
C ARG A 366 -35.22 5.80 8.30
N SER A 367 -34.89 6.25 9.51
CA SER A 367 -34.22 5.39 10.50
C SER A 367 -35.06 4.16 10.85
N HIS A 368 -34.41 3.02 10.96
CA HIS A 368 -34.98 1.75 11.41
C HIS A 368 -34.56 1.38 12.85
N LEU A 369 -33.80 2.25 13.52
CA LEU A 369 -33.43 2.08 14.93
C LEU A 369 -34.66 2.28 15.81
N ASP A 370 -35.21 1.18 16.29
CA ASP A 370 -36.42 1.16 17.14
C ASP A 370 -36.03 1.45 18.60
N SER A 371 -36.54 2.53 19.19
CA SER A 371 -36.17 2.98 20.55
C SER A 371 -36.46 1.98 21.68
N GLY A 372 -37.18 0.88 21.41
CA GLY A 372 -37.65 -0.09 22.40
C GLY A 372 -37.06 -1.51 22.32
N ARG A 373 -36.21 -1.85 21.34
CA ARG A 373 -35.70 -3.23 21.16
C ARG A 373 -34.20 -3.28 20.85
N LEU A 374 -33.39 -2.82 21.79
CA LEU A 374 -31.92 -2.83 21.75
C LEU A 374 -31.26 -4.23 21.76
N LEU A 375 -32.03 -5.32 21.88
CA LEU A 375 -31.48 -6.62 22.24
C LEU A 375 -31.16 -7.57 21.08
N ARG A 376 -31.46 -7.23 19.81
CA ARG A 376 -31.25 -8.22 18.73
C ARG A 376 -31.22 -7.71 17.28
N GLN A 377 -30.92 -6.45 17.03
CA GLN A 377 -30.80 -5.97 15.64
C GLN A 377 -29.34 -6.03 15.19
N ASN A 378 -29.10 -6.54 13.98
CA ASN A 378 -27.82 -6.36 13.28
C ASN A 378 -27.71 -4.87 12.98
N TYR A 379 -26.79 -4.16 13.64
CA TYR A 379 -26.65 -2.72 13.48
C TYR A 379 -25.90 -2.46 12.17
N THR A 380 -26.63 -2.42 11.06
CA THR A 380 -26.05 -2.04 9.78
C THR A 380 -26.00 -0.51 9.68
N MET A 381 -24.97 0.02 9.00
CA MET A 381 -24.89 1.45 8.67
C MET A 381 -26.14 1.95 7.92
N ASP A 382 -26.87 1.02 7.30
CA ASP A 382 -28.12 1.25 6.60
C ASP A 382 -29.34 1.43 7.51
N ALA A 383 -29.19 1.34 8.83
CA ALA A 383 -30.28 1.56 9.78
C ALA A 383 -30.50 3.05 10.10
N PHE A 384 -29.51 3.91 9.84
CA PHE A 384 -29.61 5.35 10.11
C PHE A 384 -30.53 6.07 9.13
N GLU A 385 -31.10 7.17 9.62
CA GLU A 385 -31.79 8.14 8.78
C GLU A 385 -30.80 8.71 7.76
N ARG A 386 -31.14 8.66 6.47
CA ARG A 386 -30.25 9.14 5.40
C ARG A 386 -31.00 9.73 4.22
N SER A 387 -30.34 10.60 3.46
CA SER A 387 -30.84 11.12 2.20
C SER A 387 -29.72 11.12 1.16
N PHE A 388 -29.94 10.40 0.06
CA PHE A 388 -29.05 10.42 -1.10
C PHE A 388 -29.50 11.54 -2.05
N CYS A 389 -28.65 12.53 -2.27
CA CYS A 389 -29.07 13.79 -2.89
C CYS A 389 -28.20 14.15 -4.09
N ILE A 390 -28.77 14.96 -4.98
CA ILE A 390 -28.04 15.79 -5.92
C ILE A 390 -28.36 17.24 -5.53
N LEU A 391 -27.34 17.95 -5.07
CA LEU A 391 -27.44 19.36 -4.71
C LEU A 391 -26.88 20.23 -5.81
N CYS A 392 -27.47 21.40 -5.99
CA CYS A 392 -26.99 22.45 -6.86
C CYS A 392 -25.99 23.31 -6.08
N LEU A 393 -24.72 23.26 -6.47
CA LEU A 393 -23.67 24.13 -5.95
C LEU A 393 -23.56 25.38 -6.85
N PRO A 394 -23.84 26.59 -6.34
CA PRO A 394 -23.57 27.82 -7.08
C PRO A 394 -22.07 28.00 -7.28
N GLN A 395 -21.64 28.15 -8.52
CA GLN A 395 -20.25 28.45 -8.86
C GLN A 395 -20.08 29.97 -9.05
N PRO A 396 -18.89 30.52 -8.72
CA PRO A 396 -18.58 31.89 -9.07
C PRO A 396 -18.69 32.07 -10.60
N PRO A 397 -19.08 33.25 -11.09
CA PRO A 397 -19.08 33.53 -12.52
C PRO A 397 -17.69 33.26 -13.10
N ARG A 398 -17.56 32.32 -14.04
CA ARG A 398 -16.34 32.19 -14.83
C ARG A 398 -16.16 33.50 -15.59
N ALA A 399 -14.94 34.06 -15.56
CA ALA A 399 -14.61 35.24 -16.36
C ALA A 399 -14.97 34.96 -17.83
N ALA A 400 -16.02 35.60 -18.32
CA ALA A 400 -16.48 35.41 -19.68
C ALA A 400 -15.39 35.91 -20.62
N LEU A 401 -14.94 35.06 -21.55
CA LEU A 401 -14.39 35.55 -22.80
C LEU A 401 -15.47 36.46 -23.43
N VAL A 402 -15.06 37.67 -23.75
CA VAL A 402 -15.90 38.80 -24.19
C VAL A 402 -16.92 38.35 -25.24
N GLY A 403 -18.22 38.43 -24.94
CA GLY A 403 -19.27 38.32 -25.97
C GLY A 403 -20.61 37.64 -25.62
N SER A 404 -20.80 37.05 -24.43
CA SER A 404 -22.08 36.40 -24.06
C SER A 404 -22.92 37.27 -23.13
N LEU A 405 -24.13 37.62 -23.56
CA LEU A 405 -25.17 38.29 -22.79
C LEU A 405 -25.58 37.43 -21.58
N GLN A 406 -25.44 37.99 -20.37
CA GLN A 406 -25.87 37.47 -19.07
C GLN A 406 -25.23 36.12 -18.66
N PRO A 407 -24.16 36.11 -17.84
CA PRO A 407 -23.72 34.88 -17.19
C PRO A 407 -24.75 34.48 -16.13
N CYS A 408 -25.67 33.58 -16.49
CA CYS A 408 -26.38 32.78 -15.48
C CYS A 408 -25.31 32.21 -14.53
N PRO A 409 -25.49 32.30 -13.19
CA PRO A 409 -24.54 31.70 -12.26
C PRO A 409 -24.38 30.23 -12.66
N ALA A 410 -23.16 29.82 -13.02
CA ALA A 410 -22.91 28.45 -13.37
C ALA A 410 -23.30 27.60 -12.15
N ARG A 411 -24.26 26.70 -12.33
CA ARG A 411 -24.72 25.80 -11.26
C ARG A 411 -24.17 24.44 -11.60
N ARG A 412 -23.54 23.80 -10.62
CA ARG A 412 -23.00 22.45 -10.77
C ARG A 412 -23.82 21.50 -9.92
N ALA A 413 -24.30 20.41 -10.51
CA ALA A 413 -24.90 19.31 -9.78
C ALA A 413 -23.82 18.48 -9.07
N VAL A 414 -23.96 18.28 -7.76
CA VAL A 414 -23.02 17.49 -6.95
C VAL A 414 -23.78 16.46 -6.14
N ARG A 415 -23.30 15.22 -6.14
CA ARG A 415 -23.82 14.15 -5.28
C ARG A 415 -23.45 14.43 -3.82
N VAL A 416 -24.45 14.38 -2.94
CA VAL A 416 -24.27 14.58 -1.50
C VAL A 416 -25.08 13.54 -0.74
N ASP A 417 -24.43 12.84 0.17
CA ASP A 417 -25.04 11.83 1.02
C ASP A 417 -25.10 12.37 2.46
N LEU A 418 -26.32 12.54 2.97
CA LEU A 418 -26.58 13.04 4.33
C LEU A 418 -27.02 11.89 5.21
N VAL A 419 -26.42 11.77 6.40
CA VAL A 419 -26.73 10.72 7.36
C VAL A 419 -26.88 11.32 8.74
N VAL A 420 -27.95 10.98 9.44
CA VAL A 420 -28.19 11.40 10.82
C VAL A 420 -28.03 10.21 11.74
N THR A 421 -27.25 10.38 12.80
CA THR A 421 -26.96 9.34 13.79
C THR A 421 -27.15 9.87 15.21
N PRO A 422 -27.69 9.05 16.14
CA PRO A 422 -27.71 9.39 17.56
C PRO A 422 -26.29 9.61 18.09
N ASN A 423 -26.13 10.50 19.06
CA ASN A 423 -24.81 10.88 19.60
C ASN A 423 -24.06 9.67 20.15
N SER A 424 -24.79 8.77 20.83
CA SER A 424 -24.27 7.52 21.37
C SER A 424 -23.63 6.60 20.31
N GLN A 425 -24.08 6.69 19.05
CA GLN A 425 -23.60 5.88 17.93
C GLN A 425 -22.69 6.65 16.97
N PHE A 426 -22.52 7.95 17.17
CA PHE A 426 -21.73 8.83 16.30
C PHE A 426 -20.30 8.32 16.05
N PRO A 427 -19.51 7.86 17.04
CA PRO A 427 -18.15 7.37 16.78
C PRO A 427 -18.11 6.17 15.82
N PHE A 428 -19.11 5.27 15.91
CA PHE A 428 -19.20 4.09 15.06
C PHE A 428 -19.68 4.44 13.66
N ALA A 429 -20.67 5.33 13.57
CA ALA A 429 -21.14 5.88 12.30
C ALA A 429 -20.00 6.62 11.59
N LEU A 430 -19.24 7.43 12.33
CA LEU A 430 -18.09 8.16 11.80
C LEU A 430 -17.02 7.20 11.27
N LEU A 431 -16.70 6.12 11.98
CA LEU A 431 -15.78 5.10 11.50
C LEU A 431 -16.26 4.47 10.19
N GLY A 432 -17.53 4.04 10.14
CA GLY A 432 -18.11 3.40 8.95
C GLY A 432 -18.19 4.34 7.74
N TRP A 433 -18.69 5.56 7.91
CA TRP A 433 -18.80 6.54 6.82
C TRP A 433 -17.46 7.19 6.44
N THR A 434 -16.43 7.12 7.30
CA THR A 434 -15.06 7.49 6.89
C THR A 434 -14.49 6.48 5.88
N GLY A 435 -14.80 5.19 6.00
CA GLY A 435 -14.28 4.16 5.12
C GLY A 435 -12.75 3.99 5.19
N SER A 436 -12.10 3.41 4.18
CA SER A 436 -12.62 2.97 2.87
C SER A 436 -13.56 1.75 2.97
N GLN A 437 -14.33 1.48 1.90
CA GLN A 437 -15.19 0.28 1.83
C GLN A 437 -14.41 -1.00 2.15
N PHE A 438 -13.17 -1.09 1.65
CA PHE A 438 -12.28 -2.21 1.92
C PHE A 438 -11.82 -2.28 3.38
N LEU A 439 -11.47 -1.14 3.99
CA LEU A 439 -11.11 -1.06 5.41
C LEU A 439 -12.26 -1.56 6.29
N ASN A 440 -13.49 -1.08 6.04
CA ASN A 440 -14.68 -1.48 6.79
C ASN A 440 -14.92 -2.98 6.71
N GLY A 441 -14.84 -3.56 5.50
CA GLY A 441 -14.96 -5.01 5.31
C GLY A 441 -13.88 -5.78 6.08
N SER A 442 -12.64 -5.29 6.07
CA SER A 442 -11.55 -5.92 6.82
C SER A 442 -11.72 -5.82 8.33
N CYS A 443 -12.25 -4.71 8.86
CA CYS A 443 -12.57 -4.56 10.28
C CYS A 443 -13.57 -5.62 10.72
N GLY A 444 -14.68 -5.77 9.99
CA GLY A 444 -15.73 -6.75 10.29
C GLY A 444 -15.20 -8.18 10.32
N VAL A 445 -14.43 -8.59 9.29
CA VAL A 445 -13.86 -9.95 9.23
C VAL A 445 -12.86 -10.20 10.36
N SER A 446 -11.98 -9.24 10.67
CA SER A 446 -10.97 -9.40 11.73
C SER A 446 -11.62 -9.58 13.10
N ALA A 447 -12.64 -8.77 13.40
CA ALA A 447 -13.33 -8.82 14.68
C ALA A 447 -14.20 -10.07 14.82
N GLY A 448 -14.91 -10.49 13.76
CA GLY A 448 -15.65 -11.75 13.76
C GLY A 448 -14.76 -12.96 14.02
N LYS A 449 -13.57 -13.02 13.40
CA LYS A 449 -12.63 -14.13 13.56
C LYS A 449 -11.87 -14.13 14.90
N ARG A 450 -11.57 -12.96 15.47
CA ARG A 450 -10.82 -12.85 16.74
C ARG A 450 -11.71 -12.89 17.99
N ARG A 451 -12.99 -12.52 17.91
CA ARG A 451 -13.81 -12.27 19.11
C ARG A 451 -15.23 -12.85 19.06
N GLY A 452 -15.64 -13.52 17.98
CA GLY A 452 -17.02 -14.02 17.85
C GLY A 452 -18.08 -12.91 17.82
N CYS A 453 -17.68 -11.66 17.51
CA CYS A 453 -18.59 -10.52 17.36
C CYS A 453 -19.18 -10.47 15.93
N GLY A 454 -20.28 -9.73 15.75
CA GLY A 454 -21.06 -9.70 14.51
C GLY A 454 -20.31 -9.16 13.28
N SER A 455 -20.95 -9.27 12.12
CA SER A 455 -20.31 -9.20 10.80
C SER A 455 -20.01 -7.79 10.28
N THR A 456 -20.43 -6.72 10.97
CA THR A 456 -20.21 -5.32 10.55
C THR A 456 -19.29 -4.55 11.51
N ALA A 457 -18.63 -3.50 11.02
CA ALA A 457 -17.76 -2.66 11.85
C ALA A 457 -18.48 -2.05 13.07
N MET A 458 -19.80 -1.86 12.97
CA MET A 458 -20.68 -1.38 14.03
C MET A 458 -21.07 -2.49 15.01
N ASP A 459 -21.36 -3.71 14.52
CA ASP A 459 -21.58 -4.91 15.37
C ASP A 459 -20.33 -5.30 16.19
N CYS A 460 -19.14 -4.88 15.75
CA CYS A 460 -17.87 -5.21 16.39
C CYS A 460 -17.52 -4.29 17.57
N LEU A 461 -18.17 -3.13 17.68
CA LEU A 461 -17.82 -2.08 18.64
C LEU A 461 -18.96 -1.72 19.61
N ILE A 462 -20.19 -2.15 19.33
CA ILE A 462 -21.31 -2.10 20.26
C ILE A 462 -21.44 -3.50 20.89
N PRO A 463 -20.95 -3.75 22.13
CA PRO A 463 -21.21 -5.01 22.78
C PRO A 463 -22.70 -5.09 23.12
N SER A 464 -23.26 -6.27 22.93
CA SER A 464 -24.57 -6.64 23.46
C SER A 464 -24.63 -6.40 24.98
N GLY A 465 -25.17 -5.24 25.38
CA GLY A 465 -25.75 -5.03 26.70
C GLY A 465 -24.81 -4.71 27.87
N ARG A 466 -23.60 -4.16 27.67
CA ARG A 466 -22.85 -3.54 28.78
C ARG A 466 -22.34 -2.16 28.40
N HIS A 467 -22.61 -1.16 29.24
CA HIS A 467 -22.05 0.19 29.14
C HIS A 467 -20.56 0.12 28.86
N PHE A 468 -20.15 0.70 27.73
CA PHE A 468 -18.77 0.68 27.29
C PHE A 468 -18.13 2.03 27.56
N SER A 469 -17.08 2.02 28.40
CA SER A 469 -16.26 3.18 28.69
C SER A 469 -15.32 3.47 27.51
N MET A 470 -15.17 4.76 27.18
CA MET A 470 -14.20 5.33 26.23
C MET A 470 -12.75 4.80 26.42
N GLN A 471 -12.43 4.23 27.58
CA GLN A 471 -11.13 3.60 27.86
C GLN A 471 -10.82 2.39 26.98
N LEU A 472 -11.80 1.66 26.42
CA LEU A 472 -11.48 0.47 25.63
C LEU A 472 -11.00 0.77 24.20
N LEU A 473 -11.41 1.91 23.62
CA LEU A 473 -10.89 2.40 22.33
C LEU A 473 -9.39 2.73 22.42
N ARG A 474 -8.93 3.29 23.56
CA ARG A 474 -7.50 3.53 23.84
C ARG A 474 -6.67 2.24 23.97
N LYS A 475 -7.29 1.11 24.34
CA LYS A 475 -6.60 -0.17 24.44
C LYS A 475 -6.49 -0.93 23.12
N THR A 476 -7.33 -0.62 22.13
CA THR A 476 -7.34 -1.30 20.82
C THR A 476 -6.63 -0.53 19.70
N PHE A 477 -6.44 0.78 19.84
CA PHE A 477 -5.72 1.64 18.90
C PHE A 477 -4.58 2.34 19.63
N SER A 478 -3.35 2.30 19.09
CA SER A 478 -2.18 2.89 19.76
C SER A 478 -2.34 4.41 19.99
N ASP A 479 -1.55 4.93 20.93
CA ASP A 479 -1.62 6.29 21.49
C ASP A 479 -1.59 7.45 20.46
N SER A 480 -1.27 7.17 19.19
CA SER A 480 -1.36 8.14 18.10
C SER A 480 -2.79 8.59 17.79
N TRP A 481 -3.83 7.81 18.15
CA TRP A 481 -5.23 8.15 17.87
C TRP A 481 -5.81 9.15 18.88
N ALA A 482 -5.28 9.19 20.11
CA ALA A 482 -5.76 10.07 21.18
C ALA A 482 -5.30 11.53 21.01
N SER A 483 -4.27 11.78 20.20
CA SER A 483 -3.66 13.12 20.06
C SER A 483 -4.43 14.06 19.11
N SER A 484 -5.33 13.53 18.29
CA SER A 484 -6.19 14.31 17.37
C SER A 484 -7.59 14.58 17.91
N THR A 485 -7.88 14.16 19.15
CA THR A 485 -9.13 14.42 19.88
C THR A 485 -8.83 15.16 21.19
N SER A 486 -8.14 16.30 21.12
CA SER A 486 -8.02 17.19 22.29
C SER A 486 -9.29 18.04 22.44
N LEU A 487 -10.36 17.45 22.97
CA LEU A 487 -11.34 18.21 23.76
C LEU A 487 -10.66 18.48 25.10
N GLN A 488 -10.24 19.72 25.32
CA GLN A 488 -9.72 20.18 26.61
C GLN A 488 -10.77 19.91 27.70
N SER A 489 -10.54 18.89 28.49
CA SER A 489 -11.22 18.68 29.76
C SER A 489 -10.81 19.80 30.71
N ARG A 490 -11.68 20.79 30.91
CA ARG A 490 -11.62 21.62 32.12
C ARG A 490 -12.14 20.75 33.25
N GLU A 491 -11.24 20.34 34.13
CA GLU A 491 -11.57 19.73 35.42
C GLU A 491 -12.40 20.72 36.24
N THR A 492 -13.63 20.33 36.57
CA THR A 492 -14.41 20.96 37.64
C THR A 492 -14.06 20.25 38.95
N PRO A 493 -13.80 20.99 40.05
CA PRO A 493 -13.35 20.39 41.31
C PRO A 493 -14.47 19.59 41.99
N ASP A 494 -14.08 18.52 42.69
CA ASP A 494 -14.94 17.60 43.44
C ASP A 494 -15.93 18.34 44.37
N PRO A 495 -17.22 17.95 44.40
CA PRO A 495 -18.13 18.45 45.41
C PRO A 495 -17.83 17.77 46.76
N ALA A 496 -17.44 18.60 47.72
CA ALA A 496 -17.26 18.27 49.12
C ALA A 496 -18.44 17.48 49.71
N CYS A 497 -18.09 16.52 50.57
CA CYS A 497 -19.00 15.72 51.38
C CYS A 497 -20.07 16.55 52.09
N TRP A 498 -21.34 16.21 51.89
CA TRP A 498 -22.41 16.58 52.80
C TRP A 498 -22.71 15.39 53.74
N PRO A 499 -22.89 15.63 55.06
CA PRO A 499 -23.06 14.56 56.05
C PRO A 499 -24.48 13.97 56.01
N PRO A 500 -24.67 12.72 56.50
CA PRO A 500 -25.97 12.08 56.51
C PRO A 500 -26.90 12.68 57.58
N HIS A 501 -28.15 12.95 57.20
CA HIS A 501 -29.22 13.24 58.16
C HIS A 501 -29.45 12.04 59.10
N PRO A 502 -29.60 12.23 60.42
CA PRO A 502 -29.87 11.14 61.35
C PRO A 502 -31.34 10.71 61.25
N ARG A 503 -31.57 9.41 61.02
CA ARG A 503 -32.81 8.75 61.40
C ARG A 503 -32.72 8.40 62.88
N THR A 504 -33.66 8.87 63.68
CA THR A 504 -34.17 8.14 64.83
C THR A 504 -34.62 6.74 64.38
N LYS A 505 -34.24 5.63 65.00
CA LYS A 505 -33.41 5.36 66.17
C LYS A 505 -32.36 4.31 65.84
#